data_AF-A0A9P6WW50-F1
#
_entry.id   AF-A0A9P6WW50-F1
#
_cell.length_a   1.000
_cell.length_b   1.000
_cell.length_c   1.000
_cell.angle_alpha   90.00
_cell.angle_beta   90.00
_cell.angle_gamma   90.00
#
_symmetry.space_group_name_H-M   'P 1'
#
loop_
_entity.id
_entity.type
_entity.pdbx_description
1 polymer ?
#
loop_
_entity_poly.entity_id
_entity_poly.type
_entity_poly.pdbx_seq_one_letter_code
_entity_poly.pdbx_strand_id
1 'polypeptide(L)'
;MVRYVDGLGLDLSDTERMVMESSSGEHKENVKHTEDDTLKQIHSSITMLKADINNHRNAAFSTMCQIETFGIHCVKKEITLSKTKLNSATGGYIYQEIRSAEIPVTYEERHKWLKMADLFATLMNLLIVQQKIRDQLNKENFGYVPVSESLRVQSVLGI
;
A
#
# COMPACT_ATOMS: atom_id res chain seq x y z
N MET A 1 13.03 -1.27 3.98
CA MET A 1 12.87 -2.73 3.89
C MET A 1 11.92 -3.17 4.97
N VAL A 2 10.79 -3.70 4.53
CA VAL A 2 9.77 -4.29 5.40
C VAL A 2 10.30 -5.61 5.96
N ARG A 3 10.00 -5.93 7.22
CA ARG A 3 10.49 -7.14 7.89
C ARG A 3 9.39 -7.81 8.70
N TYR A 4 9.53 -9.11 8.85
CA TYR A 4 8.70 -9.97 9.69
C TYR A 4 7.21 -10.07 9.29
N VAL A 5 6.85 -9.70 8.06
CA VAL A 5 5.47 -9.76 7.55
C VAL A 5 5.12 -11.15 7.02
N ASP A 6 3.84 -11.50 7.01
CA ASP A 6 3.37 -12.83 6.56
C ASP A 6 3.46 -12.98 5.03
N GLY A 7 3.28 -11.87 4.31
CA GLY A 7 3.41 -11.84 2.86
C GLY A 7 3.90 -10.50 2.34
N LEU A 8 4.60 -10.54 1.21
CA LEU A 8 5.14 -9.37 0.54
C LEU A 8 4.91 -9.49 -0.97
N GLY A 9 4.36 -8.44 -1.57
CA GLY A 9 4.21 -8.31 -3.02
C GLY A 9 5.29 -7.40 -3.58
N LEU A 10 6.02 -7.90 -4.58
CA LEU A 10 7.07 -7.19 -5.29
C LEU A 10 6.60 -6.76 -6.69
N ASP A 11 7.13 -5.65 -7.19
CA ASP A 11 7.04 -5.33 -8.62
C ASP A 11 8.13 -6.05 -9.45
N LEU A 12 8.16 -5.77 -10.75
CA LEU A 12 9.14 -6.33 -11.69
C LEU A 12 10.59 -5.89 -11.42
N SER A 13 10.78 -4.90 -10.54
CA SER A 13 12.08 -4.38 -10.12
C SER A 13 12.43 -4.81 -8.70
N ASP A 14 11.81 -5.88 -8.21
CA ASP A 14 11.98 -6.43 -6.85
C ASP A 14 11.71 -5.41 -5.73
N THR A 15 10.91 -4.38 -6.00
CA THR A 15 10.58 -3.37 -5.00
C THR A 15 9.25 -3.71 -4.32
N GLU A 16 9.24 -3.55 -2.99
CA GLU A 16 8.09 -3.79 -2.12
C GLU A 16 6.90 -2.87 -2.50
N ARG A 17 5.76 -3.44 -2.92
CA ARG A 17 4.52 -2.71 -3.30
C ARG A 17 3.28 -3.07 -2.50
N MET A 18 3.28 -4.25 -1.89
CA MET A 18 2.17 -4.71 -1.07
C MET A 18 2.69 -5.50 0.14
N VAL A 19 2.03 -5.35 1.27
CA VAL A 19 2.25 -6.16 2.48
C VAL A 19 0.98 -6.96 2.79
N MET A 20 1.14 -8.18 3.28
CA MET A 20 0.05 -9.01 3.78
C MET A 20 0.30 -9.42 5.23
N GLU A 21 -0.75 -9.39 6.03
CA GLU A 21 -0.79 -9.91 7.40
C GLU A 21 -2.02 -10.81 7.57
N SER A 22 -1.88 -11.88 8.34
CA SER A 22 -2.97 -12.79 8.67
C SER A 22 -3.05 -12.97 10.18
N SER A 23 -4.08 -12.38 10.77
CA SER A 23 -4.35 -12.49 12.19
C SER A 23 -5.41 -13.52 12.49
N SER A 24 -5.21 -14.20 13.62
CA SER A 24 -6.17 -15.13 14.21
C SER A 24 -6.45 -16.41 13.40
N GLY A 25 -7.03 -17.40 14.07
CA GLY A 25 -7.62 -18.56 13.40
C GLY A 25 -9.08 -18.31 13.00
N GLU A 26 -9.65 -19.17 12.17
CA GLU A 26 -11.00 -19.02 11.61
C GLU A 26 -12.10 -18.83 12.69
N HIS A 27 -11.99 -19.52 13.83
CA HIS A 27 -13.10 -19.68 14.77
C HIS A 27 -13.13 -18.65 15.90
N LYS A 28 -11.96 -18.20 16.36
CA LYS A 28 -11.85 -17.25 17.48
C LYS A 28 -10.76 -16.22 17.18
N GLU A 29 -11.12 -14.95 17.33
CA GLU A 29 -10.17 -13.86 17.22
C GLU A 29 -9.23 -13.82 18.42
N ASN A 30 -7.96 -13.56 18.15
CA ASN A 30 -6.99 -13.12 19.15
C ASN A 30 -6.82 -11.60 18.98
N VAL A 31 -7.66 -10.83 19.69
CA VAL A 31 -7.74 -9.36 19.55
C VAL A 31 -6.37 -8.69 19.68
N LYS A 32 -5.57 -9.10 20.68
CA LYS A 32 -4.23 -8.54 20.87
C LYS A 32 -3.32 -8.76 19.65
N HIS A 33 -3.36 -9.97 19.09
CA HIS A 33 -2.59 -10.30 17.89
C HIS A 33 -3.10 -9.53 16.67
N THR A 34 -4.41 -9.37 16.53
CA THR A 34 -5.01 -8.55 15.46
C THR A 34 -4.55 -7.09 15.55
N GLU A 35 -4.53 -6.50 16.76
CA GLU A 35 -4.06 -5.14 16.98
C GLU A 35 -2.57 -4.98 16.62
N ASP A 36 -1.72 -5.91 17.10
CA ASP A 36 -0.29 -5.91 16.82
C ASP A 36 -0.01 -6.02 15.31
N ASP A 37 -0.71 -6.91 14.61
CA ASP A 37 -0.57 -7.09 13.15
C ASP A 37 -1.11 -5.88 12.36
N THR A 38 -2.18 -5.24 12.84
CA THR A 38 -2.70 -4.02 12.22
C THR A 38 -1.65 -2.91 12.27
N LEU A 39 -1.01 -2.71 13.43
CA LEU A 39 0.05 -1.72 13.59
C LEU A 39 1.28 -2.06 12.74
N LYS A 40 1.64 -3.34 12.67
CA LYS A 40 2.72 -3.85 11.82
C LYS A 40 2.44 -3.60 10.34
N GLN A 41 1.21 -3.81 9.88
CA GLN A 41 0.80 -3.51 8.51
C GLN A 41 0.93 -2.02 8.20
N ILE A 42 0.38 -1.15 9.05
CA ILE A 42 0.47 0.32 8.89
C ILE A 42 1.92 0.78 8.90
N HIS A 43 2.73 0.27 9.81
CA HIS A 43 4.14 0.61 9.89
C HIS A 43 4.89 0.18 8.62
N SER A 44 4.60 -1.02 8.11
CA SER A 44 5.22 -1.57 6.91
C SER A 44 4.86 -0.75 5.67
N SER A 45 3.59 -0.39 5.48
CA SER A 45 3.15 0.44 4.35
C SER A 45 3.79 1.84 4.38
N ILE A 46 3.88 2.47 5.56
CA ILE A 46 4.62 3.74 5.75
C ILE A 46 6.10 3.58 5.42
N THR A 47 6.72 2.46 5.83
CA THR A 47 8.13 2.19 5.56
C THR A 47 8.42 2.05 4.07
N MET A 48 7.53 1.41 3.32
CA MET A 48 7.61 1.31 1.86
C MET A 48 7.50 2.68 1.21
N LEU A 49 6.54 3.50 1.66
CA LEU A 49 6.38 4.85 1.13
C LEU A 49 7.59 5.74 1.43
N LYS A 50 8.19 5.61 2.63
CA LYS A 50 9.46 6.27 2.98
C LYS A 50 10.62 5.84 2.07
N ALA A 51 10.64 4.58 1.63
CA ALA A 51 11.65 4.13 0.68
C ALA A 51 11.45 4.83 -0.68
N ASP A 52 10.20 4.90 -1.17
CA ASP A 52 9.89 5.64 -2.40
C ASP A 52 10.28 7.13 -2.26
N ILE A 53 9.96 7.79 -1.15
CA ILE A 53 10.38 9.19 -0.87
C ILE A 53 11.89 9.36 -0.96
N ASN A 54 12.65 8.49 -0.29
CA ASN A 54 14.12 8.61 -0.25
C ASN A 54 14.79 8.34 -1.58
N ASN A 55 14.21 7.47 -2.41
CA ASN A 55 14.76 7.12 -3.71
C ASN A 55 14.41 8.15 -4.80
N HIS A 56 13.40 9.00 -4.58
CA HIS A 56 12.89 9.95 -5.58
C HIS A 56 12.92 11.41 -5.10
N ARG A 57 14.01 11.81 -4.45
CA ARG A 57 14.20 13.15 -3.88
C ARG A 57 14.07 14.29 -4.88
N ASN A 58 14.40 14.03 -6.16
CA ASN A 58 14.35 15.03 -7.22
C ASN A 58 13.02 15.04 -7.99
N ALA A 59 12.11 14.11 -7.71
CA ALA A 59 10.79 14.09 -8.33
C ALA A 59 9.87 15.19 -7.79
N ALA A 60 8.76 15.47 -8.48
CA ALA A 60 7.78 16.44 -8.01
C ALA A 60 7.04 15.90 -6.77
N PHE A 61 6.90 16.73 -5.75
CA PHE A 61 6.17 16.36 -4.53
C PHE A 61 4.71 15.99 -4.84
N SER A 62 4.08 16.69 -5.79
CA SER A 62 2.73 16.37 -6.27
C SER A 62 2.60 14.98 -6.90
N THR A 63 3.63 14.50 -7.60
CA THR A 63 3.68 13.13 -8.15
C THR A 63 3.89 12.12 -7.03
N MET A 64 4.80 12.41 -6.09
CA MET A 64 5.04 11.58 -4.92
C MET A 64 3.77 11.40 -4.05
N CYS A 65 2.94 12.44 -3.87
CA CYS A 65 1.67 12.35 -3.15
C CYS A 65 0.63 11.42 -3.79
N GLN A 66 0.82 11.03 -5.05
CA GLN A 66 -0.05 10.08 -5.75
C GLN A 66 0.42 8.63 -5.59
N ILE A 67 1.63 8.41 -5.08
CA ILE A 67 2.13 7.07 -4.78
C ILE A 67 1.32 6.48 -3.62
N GLU A 68 0.86 5.26 -3.85
CA GLU A 68 0.16 4.44 -2.90
C GLU A 68 0.93 3.13 -2.69
N THR A 69 0.92 2.65 -1.45
CA THR A 69 1.37 1.31 -1.05
C THR A 69 0.17 0.53 -0.52
N PHE A 70 0.08 -0.76 -0.77
CA PHE A 70 -1.11 -1.56 -0.46
C PHE A 70 -0.91 -2.51 0.72
N GLY A 71 -1.96 -2.71 1.49
CA GLY A 71 -2.01 -3.69 2.59
C GLY A 71 -3.17 -4.66 2.39
N ILE A 72 -2.94 -5.93 2.70
CA ILE A 72 -3.99 -6.94 2.80
C ILE A 72 -3.93 -7.52 4.21
N HIS A 73 -4.99 -7.30 4.98
CA HIS A 73 -5.11 -7.87 6.31
C HIS A 73 -6.22 -8.91 6.33
N CYS A 74 -5.91 -10.13 6.73
CA CYS A 74 -6.92 -11.15 6.98
C CYS A 74 -7.15 -11.27 8.50
N VAL A 75 -8.37 -11.05 8.96
CA VAL A 75 -8.78 -11.27 10.35
C VAL A 75 -9.91 -12.29 10.36
N LYS A 76 -9.62 -13.50 10.85
CA LYS A 76 -10.52 -14.66 10.76
C LYS A 76 -10.91 -14.98 9.31
N LYS A 77 -12.12 -14.61 8.90
CA LYS A 77 -12.68 -14.80 7.54
C LYS A 77 -12.78 -13.50 6.77
N GLU A 78 -12.51 -12.35 7.39
CA GLU A 78 -12.59 -11.07 6.70
C GLU A 78 -11.22 -10.70 6.14
N ILE A 79 -11.16 -10.42 4.85
CA ILE A 79 -9.99 -9.85 4.17
C ILE A 79 -10.27 -8.38 3.89
N THR A 80 -9.33 -7.52 4.27
CA THR A 80 -9.41 -6.08 4.10
C THR A 80 -8.25 -5.59 3.25
N LEU A 81 -8.58 -4.92 2.14
CA LEU A 81 -7.64 -4.19 1.30
C LEU A 81 -7.53 -2.76 1.79
N SER A 82 -6.32 -2.31 2.06
CA SER A 82 -6.01 -0.94 2.44
C SER A 82 -4.95 -0.31 1.55
N LYS A 83 -4.84 1.01 1.62
CA LYS A 83 -3.75 1.78 1.03
C LYS A 83 -3.18 2.79 2.00
N THR A 84 -1.94 3.17 1.74
CA THR A 84 -1.26 4.27 2.43
C THR A 84 -0.67 5.23 1.41
N LYS A 85 -0.81 6.53 1.66
CA LYS A 85 -0.23 7.59 0.83
C LYS A 85 0.22 8.79 1.66
N LEU A 86 0.95 9.70 1.04
CA LEU A 86 1.32 10.98 1.64
C LEU A 86 0.14 11.95 1.61
N ASN A 87 -0.01 12.72 2.69
CA ASN A 87 -0.89 13.86 2.75
C ASN A 87 -0.20 15.07 2.12
N SER A 88 -0.73 15.58 1.01
CA SER A 88 -0.16 16.73 0.31
C SER A 88 -0.19 18.03 1.11
N ALA A 89 -1.08 18.16 2.11
CA ALA A 89 -1.19 19.36 2.93
C ALA A 89 -0.27 19.36 4.15
N THR A 90 -0.03 18.18 4.75
CA THR A 90 0.73 18.08 6.02
C THR A 90 2.08 17.38 5.90
N GLY A 91 2.34 16.66 4.80
CA GLY A 91 3.48 15.75 4.69
C GLY A 91 3.36 14.48 5.55
N GLY A 92 2.26 14.32 6.29
CA GLY A 92 1.96 13.13 7.07
C GLY A 92 1.47 11.96 6.20
N TYR A 93 1.11 10.84 6.85
CA TYR A 93 0.63 9.64 6.18
C TYR A 93 -0.88 9.48 6.34
N ILE A 94 -1.56 9.05 5.28
CA ILE A 94 -2.97 8.69 5.30
C ILE A 94 -3.06 7.19 5.06
N TYR A 95 -3.52 6.45 6.06
CA TYR A 95 -3.93 5.05 5.93
C TYR A 95 -5.44 5.00 5.72
N GLN A 96 -5.89 4.20 4.74
CA GLN A 96 -7.31 4.06 4.41
C GLN A 96 -7.63 2.63 3.98
N GLU A 97 -8.67 2.06 4.58
CA GLU A 97 -9.31 0.84 4.09
C GLU A 97 -10.17 1.15 2.87
N ILE A 98 -10.00 0.36 1.82
CA ILE A 98 -10.65 0.58 0.53
C ILE A 98 -11.86 -0.33 0.40
N ARG A 99 -11.70 -1.60 0.79
CA ARG A 99 -12.66 -2.65 0.52
C ARG A 99 -12.40 -3.85 1.41
N SER A 100 -13.46 -4.53 1.82
CA SER A 100 -13.37 -5.80 2.54
C SER A 100 -14.31 -6.84 1.95
N ALA A 101 -13.97 -8.09 2.15
CA ALA A 101 -14.79 -9.23 1.74
C ALA A 101 -14.62 -10.37 2.75
N GLU A 102 -15.61 -11.25 2.80
CA GLU A 102 -15.52 -12.46 3.60
C GLU A 102 -15.06 -13.63 2.71
N ILE A 103 -14.03 -14.35 3.16
CA ILE A 103 -13.46 -15.51 2.50
C ILE A 103 -14.45 -16.68 2.66
N PRO A 104 -15.04 -17.18 1.57
CA PRO A 104 -15.93 -18.34 1.63
C PRO A 104 -15.11 -19.60 1.90
N VAL A 105 -15.48 -20.34 2.95
CA VAL A 105 -14.81 -21.60 3.33
C VAL A 105 -15.70 -22.82 3.12
N THR A 106 -16.99 -22.62 2.83
CA THR A 106 -17.91 -23.70 2.45
C THR A 106 -18.51 -23.49 1.06
N TYR A 107 -19.08 -24.55 0.49
CA TYR A 107 -19.68 -24.50 -0.86
C TYR A 107 -20.93 -23.60 -0.90
N GLU A 108 -21.67 -23.51 0.19
CA GLU A 108 -22.87 -22.68 0.35
C GLU A 108 -22.53 -21.19 0.29
N GLU A 109 -21.33 -20.84 0.77
CA GLU A 109 -20.81 -19.48 0.80
C GLU A 109 -20.23 -19.02 -0.54
N ARG A 110 -20.20 -19.88 -1.57
CA ARG A 110 -19.53 -19.58 -2.86
C ARG A 110 -19.98 -18.29 -3.53
N HIS A 111 -21.19 -17.80 -3.25
CA HIS A 111 -21.67 -16.52 -3.76
C HIS A 111 -20.85 -15.32 -3.23
N LYS A 112 -20.20 -15.45 -2.06
CA LYS A 112 -19.28 -14.44 -1.49
C LYS A 112 -18.01 -14.27 -2.33
N TRP A 113 -17.65 -15.23 -3.19
CA TRP A 113 -16.55 -15.10 -4.14
C TRP A 113 -16.69 -13.89 -5.07
N LEU A 114 -17.91 -13.43 -5.35
CA LEU A 114 -18.11 -12.20 -6.15
C LEU A 114 -17.50 -10.98 -5.46
N LYS A 115 -17.63 -10.85 -4.13
CA LYS A 115 -17.00 -9.76 -3.37
C LYS A 115 -15.47 -9.91 -3.30
N MET A 116 -14.98 -11.13 -3.18
CA MET A 116 -13.53 -11.43 -3.25
C MET A 116 -12.95 -11.04 -4.61
N ALA A 117 -13.62 -11.40 -5.71
CA ALA A 117 -13.21 -11.05 -7.05
C ALA A 117 -13.21 -9.53 -7.26
N ASP A 118 -14.21 -8.81 -6.75
CA ASP A 118 -14.28 -7.35 -6.82
C ASP A 118 -13.15 -6.69 -5.99
N LEU A 119 -12.75 -7.29 -4.87
CA LEU A 119 -11.58 -6.88 -4.09
C LEU A 119 -10.28 -7.03 -4.89
N PHE A 120 -10.06 -8.18 -5.51
CA PHE A 120 -8.88 -8.39 -6.36
C PHE A 120 -8.86 -7.51 -7.60
N ALA A 121 -10.02 -7.31 -8.25
CA ALA A 121 -10.15 -6.40 -9.39
C ALA A 121 -9.83 -4.95 -8.99
N THR A 122 -10.28 -4.52 -7.80
CA THR A 122 -9.94 -3.20 -7.24
C THR A 122 -8.43 -3.06 -7.04
N LEU A 123 -7.79 -4.05 -6.40
CA LEU A 123 -6.33 -4.05 -6.21
C LEU A 123 -5.59 -4.00 -7.56
N MET A 124 -5.99 -4.81 -8.53
CA MET A 124 -5.36 -4.85 -9.85
C MET A 124 -5.44 -3.50 -10.57
N ASN A 125 -6.61 -2.85 -10.55
CA ASN A 125 -6.78 -1.53 -11.14
C ASN A 125 -5.88 -0.48 -10.46
N LEU A 126 -5.80 -0.50 -9.13
CA LEU A 126 -4.93 0.40 -8.38
C LEU A 126 -3.46 0.18 -8.73
N LEU A 127 -3.00 -1.08 -8.81
CA LEU A 127 -1.62 -1.42 -9.20
C LEU A 127 -1.28 -0.93 -10.61
N ILE A 128 -2.20 -1.06 -11.58
CA ILE A 128 -2.00 -0.56 -12.95
C ILE A 128 -1.84 0.98 -12.96
N VAL A 129 -2.64 1.71 -12.18
CA VAL A 129 -2.50 3.16 -12.04
C VAL A 129 -1.17 3.52 -11.39
N GLN A 130 -0.81 2.81 -10.34
CA GLN A 130 0.42 2.99 -9.57
C GLN A 130 1.70 2.73 -10.39
N GLN A 131 1.65 1.86 -11.40
CA GLN A 131 2.75 1.67 -12.33
C GLN A 131 3.02 2.95 -13.14
N LYS A 132 1.97 3.56 -13.70
CA LYS A 132 2.08 4.79 -14.51
C LYS A 132 2.63 5.96 -13.70
N ILE A 133 2.19 6.08 -12.45
CA ILE A 133 2.68 7.13 -11.54
C ILE A 133 4.16 6.92 -11.23
N ARG A 134 4.61 5.67 -10.99
CA ARG A 134 6.04 5.37 -10.77
C ARG A 134 6.89 5.63 -11.99
N ASP A 135 6.41 5.33 -13.19
CA ASP A 135 7.12 5.67 -14.42
C ASP A 135 7.33 7.19 -14.55
N GLN A 136 6.32 7.98 -14.20
CA GLN A 136 6.43 9.45 -14.16
C GLN A 136 7.41 9.90 -13.07
N LEU A 137 7.30 9.33 -11.87
CA LEU A 137 8.19 9.65 -10.75
C LEU A 137 9.66 9.38 -11.08
N ASN A 138 9.94 8.27 -11.76
CA ASN A 138 11.28 7.95 -12.26
C ASN A 138 11.77 8.98 -13.29
N LYS A 139 10.94 9.32 -14.28
CA LYS A 139 11.30 10.33 -15.30
C LYS A 139 11.63 11.69 -14.68
N GLU A 140 10.86 12.11 -13.68
CA GLU A 140 11.12 13.34 -12.93
C GLU A 140 12.42 13.25 -12.13
N ASN A 141 12.63 12.15 -11.40
CA ASN A 141 13.80 11.97 -10.54
C ASN A 141 15.12 11.94 -11.32
N PHE A 142 15.12 11.34 -12.52
CA PHE A 142 16.30 11.30 -13.40
C PHE A 142 16.43 12.54 -14.30
N GLY A 143 15.54 13.53 -14.17
CA GLY A 143 15.58 14.78 -14.93
C GLY A 143 15.13 14.66 -16.39
N TYR A 144 14.53 13.54 -16.79
CA TYR A 144 13.91 13.39 -18.11
C TYR A 144 12.68 14.30 -18.25
N VAL A 145 11.95 14.49 -17.14
CA VAL A 145 10.93 15.54 -17.00
C VAL A 145 11.47 16.59 -16.04
N PRO A 146 11.57 17.88 -16.44
CA PRO A 146 12.11 18.91 -15.57
C PRO A 146 11.17 19.22 -14.41
N VAL A 147 11.72 19.31 -13.20
CA VAL A 147 11.02 19.71 -11.98
C VAL A 147 11.77 20.85 -11.31
N SER A 148 11.07 21.97 -11.10
CA SER A 148 11.57 23.14 -10.36
C SER A 148 12.01 22.74 -8.95
N GLU A 149 13.16 23.25 -8.50
CA GLU A 149 13.75 22.85 -7.21
C GLU A 149 12.78 23.02 -6.04
N SER A 150 12.06 24.14 -5.97
CA SER A 150 11.07 24.41 -4.91
C SER A 150 9.90 23.42 -4.86
N LEU A 151 9.67 22.65 -5.91
CA LEU A 151 8.60 21.66 -6.01
C LEU A 151 9.09 20.23 -5.80
N ARG A 152 10.40 20.02 -5.61
CA ARG A 152 10.97 18.69 -5.42
C ARG A 152 10.66 18.15 -4.04
N VAL A 153 10.56 16.82 -3.95
CA VAL A 153 10.31 16.11 -2.69
C VAL A 153 11.26 16.56 -1.56
N GLN A 154 12.56 16.65 -1.84
CA GLN A 154 13.56 17.06 -0.85
C GLN A 154 13.33 18.48 -0.32
N SER A 155 12.93 19.41 -1.18
CA SER A 155 12.72 20.80 -0.83
C SER A 155 11.41 21.01 -0.06
N VAL A 156 10.36 20.28 -0.41
CA VAL A 156 9.05 20.38 0.27
C VAL A 156 9.07 19.68 1.63
N LEU A 157 9.73 18.53 1.74
CA LEU A 157 9.79 17.76 2.99
C LEU A 157 10.98 18.12 3.88
N GLY A 158 11.95 18.90 3.39
CA GLY A 158 13.15 19.28 4.14
C GLY A 158 14.09 18.11 4.43
N ILE A 159 14.29 17.21 3.47
CA ILE A 159 15.08 15.96 3.60
C ILE A 159 16.24 15.85 2.61
#